data_AF-A0A924VG08-F1
#
_entry.id   AF-A0A924VG08-F1
#
_cell.length_a   1.000
_cell.length_b   1.000
_cell.length_c   1.000
_cell.angle_alpha   90.00
_cell.angle_beta   90.00
_cell.angle_gamma   90.00
#
_symmetry.space_group_name_H-M   'P 1'
#
loop_
_entity.id
_entity.type
_entity.pdbx_description
1 polymer ?
#
loop_
_entity_poly.entity_id
_entity_poly.type
_entity_poly.pdbx_seq_one_letter_code
_entity_poly.pdbx_strand_id
1 'polypeptide(L)' 'MTEAGELNEPVQEGSADATRDQKIAGLASQVAADITLRPQEDLLTQLRVRLFDAGITVDEAELIAIAGTIALGK' A
#
# COMPACT_ATOMS: atom_id res chain seq x y z
N MET A 1 -17.82 -43.39 -16.95
CA MET A 1 -16.38 -43.63 -16.74
C MET A 1 -15.68 -42.89 -17.88
N THR A 2 -15.06 -41.73 -17.70
CA THR A 2 -14.36 -41.19 -16.53
C THR A 2 -14.34 -39.66 -16.65
N GLU A 3 -14.56 -38.97 -15.54
CA GLU A 3 -14.37 -37.53 -15.36
C GLU A 3 -12.92 -37.12 -15.64
N ALA A 4 -12.74 -35.93 -16.20
CA ALA A 4 -11.58 -35.11 -15.87
C ALA A 4 -12.06 -33.67 -15.87
N GLY A 5 -12.31 -33.15 -14.66
CA GLY A 5 -12.78 -31.81 -14.42
C GLY A 5 -11.90 -30.78 -15.11
N GLU A 6 -12.54 -29.84 -15.79
CA GLU A 6 -11.91 -28.60 -16.20
C GLU A 6 -11.34 -27.95 -14.94
N LEU A 7 -10.02 -28.00 -14.82
CA LEU A 7 -9.27 -27.20 -13.88
C LEU A 7 -9.68 -25.76 -14.16
N ASN A 8 -10.57 -25.21 -13.33
CA ASN A 8 -10.51 -23.79 -13.04
C ASN A 8 -9.18 -23.59 -12.33
N GLU A 9 -8.11 -23.51 -13.11
CA GLU A 9 -6.86 -22.95 -12.64
C GLU A 9 -7.25 -21.61 -12.01
N PRO A 10 -6.87 -21.33 -10.74
CA PRO A 10 -7.13 -20.01 -10.19
C PRO A 10 -6.48 -19.04 -11.17
N VAL A 11 -7.25 -18.04 -11.62
CA VAL A 11 -6.70 -16.91 -12.35
C VAL A 11 -5.77 -16.20 -11.38
N GLN A 12 -4.53 -16.68 -11.27
CA GLN A 12 -3.43 -15.97 -10.65
C GLN A 12 -2.96 -14.92 -11.65
N GLU A 13 -3.86 -14.02 -12.05
CA GLU A 13 -3.44 -12.71 -12.55
C GLU A 13 -3.15 -11.82 -11.34
N GLY A 14 -2.25 -12.31 -10.50
CA GLY A 14 -1.75 -11.62 -9.33
C GLY A 14 -0.32 -11.21 -9.60
N SER A 15 -0.12 -9.92 -9.88
CA SER A 15 1.12 -9.21 -9.57
C SER A 15 2.34 -9.52 -10.46
N ALA A 16 2.30 -9.10 -11.72
CA ALA A 16 3.53 -8.73 -12.42
C ALA A 16 3.77 -7.21 -12.21
N ASP A 17 4.44 -6.90 -11.10
CA ASP A 17 4.94 -5.58 -10.69
C ASP A 17 3.95 -4.40 -10.72
N ALA A 18 3.24 -4.19 -9.61
CA ALA A 18 2.72 -2.85 -9.31
C ALA A 18 3.88 -1.83 -9.38
N THR A 19 3.66 -0.72 -10.07
CA THR A 19 4.67 0.35 -10.16
C THR A 19 4.98 0.89 -8.76
N ARG A 20 6.15 1.51 -8.58
CA ARG A 20 6.51 2.17 -7.31
C ARG A 20 5.39 3.10 -6.84
N ASP A 21 4.82 3.89 -7.74
CA ASP A 21 3.75 4.84 -7.42
C ASP A 21 2.45 4.13 -6.99
N GLN A 22 2.10 3.01 -7.64
CA GLN A 22 0.95 2.20 -7.23
C GLN A 22 1.14 1.58 -5.85
N LYS A 23 2.36 1.10 -5.55
CA LYS A 23 2.72 0.58 -4.22
C LYS A 23 2.62 1.68 -3.16
N ILE A 24 3.17 2.87 -3.44
CA ILE A 24 3.10 4.04 -2.54
C ILE A 24 1.65 4.44 -2.30
N ALA A 25 0.83 4.55 -3.35
CA ALA A 25 -0.58 4.91 -3.22
C ALA A 25 -1.35 3.91 -2.34
N GLY A 26 -1.14 2.61 -2.54
CA GLY A 26 -1.73 1.56 -1.72
C GLY A 26 -1.32 1.66 -0.24
N LEU A 27 -0.03 1.88 0.03
CA LEU A 27 0.48 2.06 1.39
C LEU A 27 -0.05 3.34 2.04
N ALA A 28 -0.12 4.44 1.29
CA ALA A 28 -0.69 5.70 1.76
C ALA A 28 -2.17 5.55 2.15
N SER A 29 -2.96 4.81 1.37
CA SER A 29 -4.35 4.48 1.72
C SER A 29 -4.46 3.64 2.99
N GLN A 30 -3.57 2.67 3.20
CA GLN A 30 -3.54 1.86 4.42
C GLN A 30 -3.21 2.72 5.65
N VAL A 31 -2.19 3.59 5.55
CA VAL A 31 -1.80 4.52 6.62
C VAL A 31 -2.93 5.51 6.92
N ALA A 32 -3.62 6.01 5.90
CA ALA A 32 -4.77 6.88 6.09
C ALA A 32 -5.87 6.22 6.94
N ALA A 33 -6.18 4.95 6.65
CA ALA A 33 -7.13 4.15 7.43
C ALA A 33 -6.65 3.87 8.86
N ASP A 34 -5.37 3.50 9.02
CA ASP A 34 -4.76 3.23 10.33
C ASP A 34 -4.87 4.43 11.28
N ILE A 35 -4.54 5.63 10.80
CA ILE A 35 -4.58 6.86 11.62
C ILE A 35 -6.02 7.30 11.91
N THR A 36 -6.98 6.98 11.06
CA THR A 36 -8.39 7.24 11.36
C THR A 36 -8.87 6.38 12.53
N LEU A 37 -8.35 5.16 12.67
CA LEU A 37 -8.63 4.29 13.81
C LEU A 37 -7.78 4.65 15.05
N ARG A 38 -6.60 5.24 14.85
CA ARG A 38 -5.59 5.52 15.89
C ARG A 38 -5.01 6.94 15.72
N PRO A 39 -5.79 8.00 15.99
CA PRO A 39 -5.40 9.39 15.69
C PRO A 39 -4.22 9.92 16.53
N GLN A 40 -3.89 9.23 17.63
CA GLN A 40 -2.73 9.56 18.47
C GLN A 40 -1.39 9.13 17.86
N GLU A 41 -1.39 8.32 16.81
CA GLU A 41 -0.15 7.86 16.17
C GLU A 41 0.37 8.90 15.16
N ASP A 42 1.70 9.03 15.09
CA ASP A 42 2.34 10.00 14.21
C ASP A 42 2.31 9.53 12.75
N LEU A 43 1.65 10.31 11.89
CA LEU A 43 1.45 10.02 10.46
C LEU A 43 2.77 9.79 9.73
N LEU A 44 3.74 10.68 9.93
CA LEU A 44 5.03 10.60 9.24
C LEU A 44 5.81 9.36 9.64
N THR A 45 5.79 9.02 10.93
CA THR A 45 6.44 7.82 11.46
C THR A 45 5.81 6.56 10.87
N GLN A 46 4.48 6.45 10.87
CA GLN A 46 3.80 5.29 10.30
C GLN A 46 4.07 5.14 8.80
N LEU A 47 3.96 6.23 8.04
CA LEU A 47 4.18 6.22 6.61
C LEU A 47 5.62 5.80 6.29
N ARG A 48 6.61 6.34 7.03
CA ARG A 48 8.02 5.98 6.85
C ARG A 48 8.27 4.50 7.15
N VAL A 49 7.72 3.96 8.23
CA VAL A 49 7.86 2.53 8.58
C VAL A 49 7.25 1.66 7.48
N ARG A 50 6.05 1.97 7.01
CA ARG A 50 5.38 1.18 5.95
C ARG A 50 6.12 1.19 4.62
N LEU A 51 6.65 2.35 4.22
CA LEU A 51 7.45 2.46 2.99
C LEU A 51 8.75 1.67 3.13
N PHE A 52 9.41 1.75 4.29
CA PHE A 52 10.63 0.99 4.58
C PHE A 52 10.38 -0.53 4.56
N ASP A 53 9.32 -1.01 5.21
CA ASP A 53 8.95 -2.44 5.22
C ASP A 53 8.63 -2.97 3.82
N ALA A 54 8.14 -2.11 2.93
CA ALA A 54 7.90 -2.42 1.53
C ALA A 54 9.15 -2.29 0.63
N GLY A 55 10.31 -1.93 1.19
CA GLY A 55 11.55 -1.71 0.45
C GLY A 55 11.54 -0.44 -0.42
N ILE A 56 10.66 0.52 -0.13
CA ILE A 56 10.51 1.77 -0.88
C ILE A 56 11.25 2.89 -0.14
N THR A 57 12.36 3.33 -0.72
CA THR A 57 13.06 4.52 -0.25
C THR A 57 12.43 5.77 -0.87
N VAL A 58 12.09 6.73 -0.02
CA VAL A 58 11.65 8.08 -0.38
C VAL A 58 12.56 9.09 0.32
N ASP A 59 12.79 10.24 -0.28
CA ASP A 59 13.43 11.35 0.44
C ASP A 59 12.42 12.06 1.36
N GLU A 60 12.91 13.01 2.16
CA GLU A 60 12.06 13.72 3.12
C GLU A 60 10.99 14.58 2.45
N ALA A 61 11.29 15.23 1.32
CA ALA A 61 10.32 16.06 0.61
C ALA A 61 9.21 15.20 0.00
N GLU A 62 9.57 14.04 -0.56
CA GLU A 62 8.59 13.06 -1.06
C GLU A 62 7.72 12.50 0.07
N LEU A 63 8.31 12.15 1.22
CA LEU A 63 7.55 11.68 2.39
C LEU A 63 6.54 12.72 2.88
N ILE A 64 6.95 13.99 2.98
CA ILE A 64 6.09 15.10 3.36
C ILE A 64 4.96 15.30 2.35
N ALA A 65 5.26 15.19 1.05
CA ALA A 65 4.24 15.33 0.01
C ALA A 65 3.15 14.24 0.13
N ILE A 66 3.54 12.98 0.31
CA ILE A 66 2.62 11.86 0.48
C ILE A 66 1.78 12.03 1.76
N ALA A 67 2.42 12.41 2.88
CA ALA A 67 1.72 12.68 4.13
C ALA A 67 0.73 13.85 3.99
N GLY A 68 1.08 14.89 3.24
CA GLY A 68 0.18 15.99 2.90
C GLY A 68 -1.05 15.52 2.13
N THR A 69 -0.88 14.63 1.14
CA THR A 69 -2.02 14.02 0.42
C THR A 69 -2.94 13.24 1.36
N ILE A 70 -2.37 12.46 2.30
CA ILE A 70 -3.15 11.71 3.29
C ILE A 70 -3.93 12.68 4.20
N ALA A 71 -3.27 13.71 4.71
CA ALA A 71 -3.88 14.67 5.64
C ALA A 71 -5.00 15.51 5.00
N LEU A 72 -4.86 15.85 3.72
CA LEU A 72 -5.86 16.61 2.95
C LEU A 72 -7.03 15.76 2.46
N GLY A 73 -6.85 14.45 2.31
CA GLY A 73 -7.87 13.52 1.85
C GLY A 73 -8.71 12.87 2.97
N LYS A 74 -8.53 13.31 4.22
CA LYS A 74 -9.34 12.87 5.38
C LYS A 74 -10.66 13.62 5.49
#